data_AF-A0A2D7I1A0-F1
#
_entry.id   AF-A0A2D7I1A0-F1
#
_cell.length_a   1.000
_cell.length_b   1.000
_cell.length_c   1.000
_cell.angle_alpha   90.00
_cell.angle_beta   90.00
_cell.angle_gamma   90.00
#
_symmetry.space_group_name_H-M   'P 1'
#
loop_
_entity.id
_entity.type
_entity.pdbx_description
1 polymer ?
#
loop_
_entity_poly.entity_id
_entity_poly.type
_entity_poly.pdbx_seq_one_letter_code
_entity_poly.pdbx_strand_id
1 'polypeptide(L)'
;MKFYKPTAFFCALILLVLHGSASARGFRVSQIPNGNQNNCKTCHQFPSGGPRNSFGAEIEQNFLSAPGGSFGSVVWGAALAGLDSDNDGSSNGAELNDPNGAWSTGNTNPGDPATVTNPGEFDAAPVPNLSTWAIWTLSLLFSALAFWQLQGRKPSNYAKARSSKDTNPRRN
;
A
#
# COMPACT_ATOMS: atom_id res chain seq x y z
N MET A 1 33.73 12.86 47.95
CA MET A 1 32.85 13.64 47.04
C MET A 1 33.43 13.52 45.64
N LYS A 2 32.68 12.97 44.68
CA LYS A 2 33.18 12.79 43.30
C LYS A 2 32.93 14.09 42.51
N PHE A 3 34.01 14.78 42.13
CA PHE A 3 33.94 15.96 41.26
C PHE A 3 33.73 15.51 39.81
N TYR A 4 32.59 15.84 39.22
CA TYR A 4 32.34 15.60 37.81
C TYR A 4 33.19 16.55 36.97
N LYS A 5 33.82 16.05 35.89
CA LYS A 5 34.70 16.85 35.02
C LYS A 5 33.87 17.93 34.29
N PRO A 6 34.33 19.20 34.26
CA PRO A 6 33.59 20.30 33.63
C PRO A 6 33.29 20.08 32.13
N THR A 7 34.10 19.25 31.47
CA THR A 7 33.89 18.81 30.08
C THR A 7 32.60 18.01 29.88
N ALA A 8 32.20 17.18 30.85
CA ALA A 8 30.96 16.42 30.75
C ALA A 8 29.72 17.33 30.85
N PHE A 9 29.82 18.42 31.62
CA PHE A 9 28.76 19.41 31.76
C PHE A 9 28.58 20.22 30.47
N PHE A 10 29.69 20.61 29.83
CA PHE A 10 29.67 21.33 28.54
C PHE A 10 29.07 20.48 27.41
N CYS A 11 29.43 19.20 27.31
CA CYS A 11 28.83 18.29 26.31
C CYS A 11 27.33 18.09 26.53
N ALA A 12 26.88 17.94 27.79
CA ALA A 12 25.46 17.81 28.10
C ALA A 12 24.67 19.09 27.75
N LEU A 13 25.25 20.26 27.97
CA LEU A 13 24.63 21.53 27.62
C LEU A 13 24.46 21.68 26.10
N ILE A 14 25.49 21.32 25.33
CA ILE A 14 25.46 21.35 23.85
C ILE A 14 24.38 20.42 23.31
N LEU A 15 24.25 19.20 23.84
CA LEU A 15 23.19 18.28 23.44
C LEU A 15 21.80 18.86 23.73
N LEU A 16 21.62 19.58 24.85
CA LEU A 16 20.34 20.22 25.18
C LEU A 16 19.89 21.26 24.14
N VAL A 17 20.82 22.00 23.53
CA VAL A 17 20.51 23.05 22.53
C VAL A 17 20.23 22.49 21.13
N LEU A 18 20.58 21.22 20.87
CA LEU A 18 20.42 20.59 19.55
C LEU A 18 19.08 19.83 19.39
N HIS A 19 18.21 19.86 20.39
CA HIS A 19 16.90 19.23 20.28
C HIS A 19 15.98 20.06 19.37
N GLY A 20 15.63 19.53 18.20
CA GLY A 20 14.58 20.08 17.36
C GLY A 20 13.22 20.03 18.07
N SER A 21 12.39 21.06 17.88
CA SER A 21 11.04 21.08 18.42
C SER A 21 10.16 20.04 17.69
N ALA A 22 9.85 18.93 18.37
CA ALA A 22 8.82 18.00 17.90
C ALA A 22 7.46 18.57 18.27
N SER A 23 6.67 18.98 17.28
CA SER A 23 5.33 19.52 17.51
C SER A 23 4.29 18.60 16.90
N ALA A 24 3.49 17.97 17.75
CA ALA A 24 2.41 17.09 17.31
C ALA A 24 1.35 17.90 16.54
N ARG A 25 0.91 17.39 15.39
CA ARG A 25 -0.03 18.06 14.47
C ARG A 25 -1.42 17.44 14.51
N GLY A 26 -1.86 16.99 15.69
CA GLY A 26 -3.15 16.31 15.87
C GLY A 26 -4.36 17.12 15.40
N PHE A 27 -4.27 18.46 15.42
CA PHE A 27 -5.33 19.34 14.91
C PHE A 27 -5.67 19.14 13.43
N ARG A 28 -4.77 18.56 12.62
CA ARG A 28 -5.01 18.31 11.19
C ARG A 28 -6.04 17.21 10.94
N VAL A 29 -6.24 16.32 11.91
CA VAL A 29 -7.25 15.25 11.82
C VAL A 29 -8.66 15.84 11.69
N SER A 30 -8.93 16.99 12.32
CA SER A 30 -10.21 17.69 12.21
C SER A 30 -10.30 18.64 11.00
N GLN A 31 -9.33 18.61 10.09
CA GLN A 31 -9.29 19.45 8.88
C GLN A 31 -9.65 18.67 7.60
N ILE A 32 -10.09 17.41 7.76
CA ILE A 32 -10.61 16.53 6.71
C ILE A 32 -11.92 15.88 7.19
N PRO A 33 -12.86 15.53 6.29
CA PRO A 33 -14.08 14.83 6.68
C PRO A 33 -13.72 13.47 7.27
N ASN A 34 -14.43 13.05 8.32
CA ASN A 34 -14.26 11.75 8.95
C ASN A 34 -12.83 11.41 9.42
N GLY A 35 -11.90 12.38 9.50
CA GLY A 35 -10.50 12.11 9.88
C GLY A 35 -10.35 11.45 11.25
N ASN A 36 -11.29 11.70 12.17
CA ASN A 36 -11.31 11.10 13.51
C ASN A 36 -11.64 9.59 13.51
N GLN A 37 -12.13 9.00 12.40
CA GLN A 37 -12.40 7.56 12.35
C GLN A 37 -11.10 6.76 12.47
N ASN A 38 -10.07 7.15 11.72
CA ASN A 38 -8.74 6.54 11.77
C ASN A 38 -7.71 7.40 12.54
N ASN A 39 -8.11 8.58 13.06
CA ASN A 39 -7.29 9.50 13.84
C ASN A 39 -5.95 9.83 13.14
N CYS A 40 -4.82 9.70 13.85
CA CYS A 40 -3.50 9.94 13.28
C CYS A 40 -3.20 8.99 12.10
N LYS A 41 -3.77 7.78 12.12
CA LYS A 41 -3.53 6.73 11.10
C LYS A 41 -4.05 7.14 9.72
N THR A 42 -4.98 8.10 9.65
CA THR A 42 -5.45 8.65 8.37
C THR A 42 -4.30 9.26 7.56
N CYS A 43 -3.33 9.90 8.22
CA CYS A 43 -2.19 10.57 7.55
C CYS A 43 -0.83 9.91 7.87
N HIS A 44 -0.80 8.91 8.75
CA HIS A 44 0.43 8.29 9.26
C HIS A 44 0.31 6.77 9.24
N GLN A 45 1.45 6.09 9.16
CA GLN A 45 1.49 4.63 9.13
C GLN A 45 1.06 3.99 10.46
N PHE A 46 1.13 4.72 11.57
CA PHE A 46 0.78 4.20 12.89
C PHE A 46 -0.26 5.08 13.62
N PRO A 47 -1.08 4.51 14.52
CA PRO A 47 -2.07 5.26 15.30
C PRO A 47 -1.50 6.35 16.22
N SER A 48 -0.23 6.21 16.62
CA SER A 48 0.49 7.22 17.41
C SER A 48 1.16 8.30 16.56
N GLY A 49 1.01 8.26 15.24
CA GLY A 49 1.72 9.12 14.27
C GLY A 49 2.93 8.41 13.64
N GLY A 50 4.00 9.16 13.36
CA GLY A 50 5.24 8.62 12.77
C GLY A 50 5.42 9.02 11.30
N PRO A 51 6.06 8.18 10.47
CA PRO A 51 6.15 8.43 9.04
C PRO A 51 4.76 8.61 8.41
N ARG A 52 4.67 9.48 7.41
CA ARG A 52 3.43 9.68 6.66
C ARG A 52 3.14 8.47 5.80
N ASN A 53 1.86 8.17 5.64
CA ASN A 53 1.39 7.28 4.57
C ASN A 53 1.29 8.09 3.25
N SER A 54 0.82 7.47 2.18
CA SER A 54 0.70 8.14 0.88
C SER A 54 -0.22 9.37 0.94
N PHE A 55 -1.40 9.26 1.55
CA PHE A 55 -2.32 10.39 1.75
C PHE A 55 -1.72 11.55 2.55
N GLY A 56 -1.06 11.24 3.67
CA GLY A 56 -0.39 12.24 4.48
C GLY A 56 0.76 12.93 3.73
N ALA A 57 1.48 12.19 2.88
CA ALA A 57 2.54 12.74 2.03
C ALA A 57 1.96 13.65 0.93
N GLU A 58 0.85 13.25 0.30
CA GLU A 58 0.13 14.06 -0.68
C GLU A 58 -0.35 15.39 -0.06
N ILE A 59 -0.93 15.31 1.14
CA ILE A 59 -1.31 16.51 1.90
C ILE A 59 -0.12 17.43 2.13
N GLU A 60 0.99 16.89 2.66
CA GLU A 60 2.17 17.71 2.96
C GLU A 60 2.74 18.40 1.73
N GLN A 61 2.81 17.67 0.61
CA GLN A 61 3.44 18.15 -0.60
C GLN A 61 2.58 19.21 -1.30
N ASN A 62 1.26 19.01 -1.35
CA ASN A 62 0.41 19.73 -2.29
C ASN A 62 -0.81 20.41 -1.65
N PHE A 63 -1.29 19.93 -0.50
CA PHE A 63 -2.58 20.38 0.09
C PHE A 63 -2.46 20.91 1.51
N LEU A 64 -1.31 21.47 1.86
CA LEU A 64 -1.22 22.41 2.98
C LEU A 64 -1.36 23.83 2.44
N SER A 65 -1.94 24.72 3.23
CA SER A 65 -1.94 26.17 2.97
C SER A 65 -0.53 26.77 2.78
N ALA A 66 0.50 26.07 3.24
CA ALA A 66 1.90 26.28 2.89
C ALA A 66 2.49 24.93 2.41
N PRO A 67 2.39 24.60 1.11
CA PRO A 67 2.82 23.31 0.57
C PRO A 67 4.32 23.05 0.78
N GLY A 68 4.71 21.78 0.94
CA GLY A 68 6.10 21.35 1.12
C GLY A 68 6.70 21.65 2.50
N GLY A 69 5.87 22.09 3.46
CA GLY A 69 6.32 22.48 4.80
C GLY A 69 5.66 21.71 5.94
N SER A 70 6.28 21.78 7.13
CA SER A 70 5.74 21.19 8.38
C SER A 70 4.65 22.02 9.06
N PHE A 71 4.21 23.12 8.43
CA PHE A 71 3.29 24.13 8.97
C PHE A 71 2.08 24.33 8.05
N GLY A 72 1.05 25.03 8.52
CA GLY A 72 -0.18 25.25 7.78
C GLY A 72 -1.27 24.20 8.04
N SER A 73 -2.48 24.55 7.60
CA SER A 73 -3.69 23.74 7.65
C SER A 73 -3.90 22.97 6.36
N VAL A 74 -4.56 21.80 6.46
CA VAL A 74 -5.02 21.01 5.30
C VAL A 74 -6.04 21.82 4.50
N VAL A 75 -5.86 21.86 3.19
CA VAL A 75 -6.78 22.45 2.23
C VAL A 75 -7.59 21.32 1.62
N TRP A 76 -8.65 20.91 2.33
CA TRP A 76 -9.61 19.95 1.81
C TRP A 76 -10.49 20.60 0.75
N GLY A 77 -10.82 19.84 -0.30
CA GLY A 77 -11.68 20.27 -1.39
C GLY A 77 -11.71 19.24 -2.51
N ALA A 78 -12.46 19.52 -3.58
CA ALA A 78 -12.66 18.61 -4.71
C ALA A 78 -11.35 18.05 -5.31
N ALA A 79 -10.28 18.84 -5.34
CA ALA A 79 -8.99 18.41 -5.87
C ALA A 79 -8.37 17.28 -5.01
N LEU A 80 -8.27 17.45 -3.70
CA LEU A 80 -7.76 16.40 -2.80
C LEU A 80 -8.73 15.22 -2.72
N ALA A 81 -10.04 15.46 -2.66
CA ALA A 81 -11.05 14.41 -2.60
C ALA A 81 -11.07 13.52 -3.86
N GLY A 82 -10.70 14.06 -5.02
CA GLY A 82 -10.68 13.35 -6.29
C GLY A 82 -9.40 12.55 -6.56
N LEU A 83 -8.36 12.68 -5.74
CA LEU A 83 -7.14 11.87 -5.86
C LEU A 83 -7.33 10.48 -5.24
N ASP A 84 -6.63 9.51 -5.79
CA ASP A 84 -6.43 8.16 -5.24
C ASP A 84 -4.98 8.11 -4.74
N SER A 85 -4.77 8.36 -3.45
CA SER A 85 -3.42 8.63 -2.93
C SER A 85 -2.59 7.36 -2.78
N ASP A 86 -3.20 6.23 -2.43
CA ASP A 86 -2.56 4.93 -2.27
C ASP A 86 -2.65 4.03 -3.51
N ASN A 87 -3.35 4.46 -4.56
CA ASN A 87 -3.50 3.80 -5.86
C ASN A 87 -4.28 2.48 -5.78
N ASP A 88 -5.29 2.41 -4.91
CA ASP A 88 -6.12 1.22 -4.73
C ASP A 88 -7.39 1.20 -5.60
N GLY A 89 -7.63 2.29 -6.34
CA GLY A 89 -8.79 2.48 -7.21
C GLY A 89 -9.95 3.24 -6.57
N SER A 90 -9.84 3.62 -5.30
CA SER A 90 -10.79 4.47 -4.59
C SER A 90 -10.23 5.88 -4.44
N SER A 91 -11.08 6.90 -4.55
CA SER A 91 -10.63 8.27 -4.29
C SER A 91 -10.70 8.58 -2.79
N ASN A 92 -9.81 9.47 -2.33
CA ASN A 92 -9.77 9.92 -0.93
C ASN A 92 -11.15 10.39 -0.43
N GLY A 93 -11.90 11.06 -1.31
CA GLY A 93 -13.25 11.53 -1.04
C GLY A 93 -14.27 10.39 -0.92
N ALA A 94 -14.20 9.37 -1.76
CA ALA A 94 -15.08 8.20 -1.64
C ALA A 94 -14.89 7.50 -0.29
N GLU A 95 -13.65 7.32 0.11
CA GLU A 95 -13.26 6.65 1.36
C GLU A 95 -13.61 7.45 2.62
N LEU A 96 -13.50 8.78 2.55
CA LEU A 96 -13.89 9.67 3.66
C LEU A 96 -15.36 10.13 3.59
N ASN A 97 -16.18 9.48 2.73
CA ASN A 97 -17.59 9.77 2.48
C ASN A 97 -17.92 11.18 1.97
N ASP A 98 -16.96 11.89 1.37
CA ASP A 98 -17.12 13.18 0.71
C ASP A 98 -16.62 13.14 -0.75
N PRO A 99 -17.27 12.39 -1.65
CA PRO A 99 -16.77 12.14 -3.01
C PRO A 99 -16.61 13.40 -3.87
N ASN A 100 -17.34 14.47 -3.55
CA ASN A 100 -17.26 15.74 -4.26
C ASN A 100 -16.31 16.76 -3.59
N GLY A 101 -15.73 16.43 -2.43
CA GLY A 101 -14.89 17.35 -1.66
C GLY A 101 -15.63 18.61 -1.23
N ALA A 102 -16.91 18.50 -0.87
CA ALA A 102 -17.76 19.64 -0.51
C ALA A 102 -17.75 19.94 1.00
N TRP A 103 -17.21 19.03 1.82
CA TRP A 103 -17.09 19.24 3.25
C TRP A 103 -16.12 20.39 3.56
N SER A 104 -16.33 21.06 4.67
CA SER A 104 -15.47 22.13 5.18
C SER A 104 -15.35 22.02 6.69
N THR A 105 -14.21 22.46 7.23
CA THR A 105 -13.96 22.42 8.67
C THR A 105 -15.09 23.08 9.47
N GLY A 106 -15.64 22.34 10.44
CA GLY A 106 -16.78 22.78 11.26
C GLY A 106 -18.13 22.22 10.80
N ASN A 107 -18.24 21.73 9.56
CA ASN A 107 -19.43 21.03 9.11
C ASN A 107 -19.52 19.63 9.75
N THR A 108 -20.74 19.13 9.91
CA THR A 108 -20.97 17.72 10.25
C THR A 108 -20.32 16.81 9.21
N ASN A 109 -19.70 15.72 9.67
CA ASN A 109 -19.11 14.74 8.77
C ASN A 109 -20.17 14.13 7.85
N PRO A 110 -19.85 13.93 6.56
CA PRO A 110 -20.79 13.34 5.61
C PRO A 110 -20.81 11.81 5.71
N GLY A 111 -21.92 11.23 5.22
CA GLY A 111 -22.11 9.79 5.09
C GLY A 111 -22.21 9.02 6.42
N ASP A 112 -22.05 7.69 6.31
CA ASP A 112 -22.06 6.78 7.45
C ASP A 112 -20.62 6.56 7.96
N PRO A 113 -20.29 6.95 9.21
CA PRO A 113 -19.00 6.68 9.82
C PRO A 113 -18.51 5.23 9.69
N ALA A 114 -19.42 4.25 9.64
CA ALA A 114 -19.07 2.84 9.56
C ALA A 114 -18.53 2.41 8.19
N THR A 115 -18.71 3.21 7.14
CA THR A 115 -18.21 2.92 5.79
C THR A 115 -16.87 3.60 5.49
N VAL A 116 -16.32 4.37 6.42
CA VAL A 116 -15.08 5.12 6.24
C VAL A 116 -13.88 4.18 6.22
N THR A 117 -13.07 4.28 5.17
CA THR A 117 -11.79 3.56 5.02
C THR A 117 -10.60 4.51 5.22
N ASN A 118 -9.37 4.09 4.90
CA ASN A 118 -8.17 4.87 5.13
C ASN A 118 -7.48 5.23 3.80
N PRO A 119 -7.51 6.50 3.36
CA PRO A 119 -7.07 6.91 2.03
C PRO A 119 -5.55 6.83 1.77
N GLY A 120 -4.79 6.38 2.76
CA GLY A 120 -3.36 6.14 2.61
C GLY A 120 -2.95 4.70 2.89
N GLU A 121 -3.91 3.78 2.94
CA GLU A 121 -3.68 2.34 3.08
C GLU A 121 -4.39 1.62 1.94
N PHE A 122 -3.61 1.04 1.03
CA PHE A 122 -4.12 0.27 -0.09
C PHE A 122 -5.10 -0.81 0.40
N ASP A 123 -6.40 -0.58 0.19
CA ASP A 123 -7.41 -1.58 0.43
C ASP A 123 -7.42 -2.47 -0.80
N ALA A 124 -6.93 -3.71 -0.65
CA ALA A 124 -7.02 -4.67 -1.73
C ALA A 124 -8.48 -4.75 -2.17
N ALA A 125 -8.76 -4.26 -3.38
CA ALA A 125 -10.09 -4.36 -3.98
C ALA A 125 -10.61 -5.77 -3.72
N PRO A 126 -11.86 -5.94 -3.26
CA PRO A 126 -12.39 -7.27 -2.98
C PRO A 126 -12.05 -8.15 -4.17
N VAL A 127 -11.27 -9.21 -3.95
CA VAL A 127 -10.97 -10.16 -5.03
C VAL A 127 -12.32 -10.53 -5.61
N PRO A 128 -12.58 -10.25 -6.90
CA PRO A 128 -13.88 -10.57 -7.46
C PRO A 128 -14.07 -12.05 -7.18
N ASN A 129 -15.19 -12.37 -6.54
CA ASN A 129 -15.59 -13.74 -6.28
C ASN A 129 -15.87 -14.39 -7.63
N LEU A 130 -14.79 -14.80 -8.30
CA LEU A 130 -14.85 -15.60 -9.50
C LEU A 130 -15.67 -16.81 -9.13
N SER A 131 -16.80 -16.99 -9.82
CA SER A 131 -17.61 -18.18 -9.62
C SER A 131 -16.71 -19.40 -9.80
N THR A 132 -16.95 -20.47 -9.03
CA THR A 132 -16.18 -21.72 -9.19
C THR A 132 -16.20 -22.18 -10.65
N TRP A 133 -17.30 -21.97 -11.35
CA TRP A 133 -17.44 -22.19 -12.79
C TRP A 133 -16.43 -21.39 -13.64
N ALA A 134 -16.15 -20.12 -13.32
CA ALA A 134 -15.10 -19.35 -13.99
C ALA A 134 -13.71 -19.96 -13.78
N ILE A 135 -13.42 -20.46 -12.58
CA ILE A 135 -12.13 -21.10 -12.26
C ILE A 135 -11.97 -22.44 -13.00
N TRP A 136 -13.02 -23.27 -13.03
CA TRP A 136 -13.01 -24.55 -13.73
C TRP A 136 -12.93 -24.39 -15.25
N THR A 137 -13.63 -23.40 -15.82
CA THR A 137 -13.60 -23.15 -17.27
C THR A 137 -12.24 -22.65 -17.75
N LEU A 138 -11.59 -21.74 -17.00
CA LEU A 138 -10.21 -21.34 -17.28
C LEU A 138 -9.24 -22.54 -17.21
N SER A 139 -9.37 -23.40 -16.19
CA SER A 139 -8.51 -24.58 -16.03
C SER A 139 -8.67 -25.60 -17.17
N LEU A 140 -9.90 -25.79 -17.67
CA LEU A 140 -10.17 -26.67 -18.82
C LEU A 140 -9.64 -26.08 -20.13
N LEU A 141 -9.71 -24.76 -20.32
CA LEU A 141 -9.14 -24.08 -21.48
C LEU A 141 -7.61 -24.22 -21.52
N PHE A 142 -6.92 -24.01 -20.40
CA PHE A 142 -5.46 -24.22 -20.32
C PHE A 142 -5.08 -25.68 -20.59
N SER A 143 -5.87 -26.64 -20.11
CA SER A 143 -5.63 -28.07 -20.36
C SER A 143 -5.82 -28.45 -21.83
N ALA A 144 -6.84 -27.90 -22.50
CA ALA A 144 -7.10 -28.13 -23.92
C ALA A 144 -6.00 -27.55 -24.82
N LEU A 145 -5.49 -26.35 -24.49
CA LEU A 145 -4.35 -25.73 -25.17
C LEU A 145 -3.07 -26.56 -25.02
N ALA A 146 -2.78 -27.05 -23.80
CA ALA A 146 -1.63 -27.92 -23.57
C ALA A 146 -1.74 -29.24 -24.36
N PHE A 147 -2.94 -29.83 -24.44
CA PHE A 147 -3.17 -31.06 -25.20
C PHE A 147 -2.99 -30.85 -26.71
N TRP A 148 -3.45 -29.72 -27.25
CA TRP A 148 -3.23 -29.36 -28.64
C TRP A 148 -1.74 -29.13 -28.96
N GLN A 149 -0.98 -28.48 -28.08
CA GLN A 149 0.46 -28.30 -28.24
C GLN A 149 1.25 -29.62 -28.20
N LEU A 150 0.79 -30.62 -27.44
CA LEU A 150 1.41 -31.94 -27.40
C LEU A 150 1.12 -32.76 -28.66
N GLN A 151 -0.09 -32.66 -29.21
CA GLN A 151 -0.46 -33.38 -30.44
C GLN A 151 0.18 -32.81 -31.71
N GLY A 152 0.62 -31.54 -31.69
CA GLY A 152 1.38 -30.93 -32.79
C GLY A 152 2.83 -31.42 -32.94
N ARG A 153 3.38 -32.12 -31.94
CA ARG A 153 4.75 -32.68 -32.03
C ARG A 153 4.71 -34.01 -32.80
N LYS A 154 5.02 -33.96 -34.10
CA LYS A 154 5.26 -35.19 -34.89
C LYS A 154 6.39 -36.01 -34.24
N PRO A 155 6.21 -37.33 -34.00
CA PRO A 155 7.29 -38.15 -33.48
C PRO A 155 8.46 -38.19 -34.47
N SER A 156 9.67 -37.91 -33.99
CA SER A 156 10.88 -38.02 -34.80
C SER A 156 11.13 -39.49 -35.18
N ASN A 157 11.32 -39.76 -36.47
CA ASN A 157 11.66 -41.08 -37.00
C ASN A 157 13.05 -41.54 -36.52
N TYR A 158 13.14 -42.07 -35.30
CA TYR A 158 14.32 -42.80 -34.81
C TYR A 158 13.93 -44.24 -34.48
N ALA A 159 13.63 -45.02 -35.52
CA ALA A 159 13.52 -46.46 -35.42
C ALA A 159 14.03 -47.13 -36.71
N LYS A 160 15.37 -47.22 -36.87
CA LYS A 160 15.97 -48.24 -37.76
C LYS A 160 17.48 -48.44 -37.54
N ALA A 161 17.85 -49.46 -36.76
CA ALA A 161 19.02 -50.33 -36.97
C ALA A 161 18.95 -51.49 -35.94
N ARG A 162 18.32 -52.63 -36.27
CA ARG A 162 18.96 -53.92 -36.62
C ARG A 162 20.14 -54.29 -35.68
N SER A 163 19.99 -55.26 -34.78
CA SER A 163 20.03 -56.73 -34.99
C SER A 163 21.40 -57.26 -35.46
N SER A 164 22.12 -57.88 -34.53
CA SER A 164 23.20 -58.88 -34.72
C SER A 164 23.51 -59.50 -33.36
N LYS A 165 22.86 -60.62 -32.98
CA LYS A 165 23.37 -62.00 -33.04
C LYS A 165 24.58 -62.30 -32.14
N ASP A 166 24.32 -63.19 -31.17
CA ASP A 166 25.13 -64.35 -30.75
C ASP A 166 26.64 -64.22 -30.57
N THR A 167 27.13 -64.41 -29.34
CA THR A 167 27.64 -65.71 -28.84
C THR A 167 28.34 -65.51 -27.49
N ASN A 168 27.91 -66.28 -26.48
CA ASN A 168 28.53 -66.39 -25.16
C ASN A 168 29.25 -67.74 -25.06
N PRO A 169 30.58 -67.78 -24.85
CA PRO A 169 31.26 -68.98 -24.41
C PRO A 169 31.76 -68.81 -22.96
N ARG A 170 31.08 -69.44 -22.00
CA ARG A 170 31.71 -69.84 -20.73
C ARG A 170 31.72 -71.36 -20.62
N ARG A 171 32.91 -71.93 -20.82
CA ARG A 171 33.36 -73.20 -20.25
C ARG A 171 34.80 -73.02 -19.81
N ASN A 172 35.02 -73.08 -18.50
CA ASN A 172 36.12 -73.73 -17.79
C ASN A 172 35.92 -73.48 -16.29
#